data_AF-A0A7J2R6N6-F1
#
_entry.id   AF-A0A7J2R6N6-F1
#
_cell.length_a   1.000
_cell.length_b   1.000
_cell.length_c   1.000
_cell.angle_alpha   90.00
_cell.angle_beta   90.00
_cell.angle_gamma   90.00
#
_symmetry.space_group_name_H-M   'P 1'
#
loop_
_entity.id
_entity.type
_entity.pdbx_description
1 polymer ?
#
loop_
_entity_poly.entity_id
_entity_poly.type
_entity_poly.pdbx_seq_one_letter_code
_entity_poly.pdbx_strand_id
1 'polypeptide(L)'
;MDSTGNLNKYFQEWEELNSKVQESFGQFDFSKIKEIRGKQNKIEDDIYEILKENAPENIKLTLPDDCGDLEVGYEIKGKIFYFVMVDSENSIDEQLKLKAITIDINKNISVIEDFEIKD
;
A
#
# COMPACT_ATOMS: atom_id res chain seq x y z
N MET A 1 -15.57 3.27 -17.79
CA MET A 1 -14.82 4.41 -17.23
C MET A 1 -13.43 3.90 -16.94
N ASP A 2 -12.42 4.61 -17.42
CA ASP A 2 -11.07 4.11 -17.58
C ASP A 2 -10.35 4.01 -16.22
N SER A 3 -10.32 2.83 -15.59
CA SER A 3 -9.72 2.62 -14.27
C SER A 3 -8.21 2.95 -14.25
N THR A 4 -7.60 3.10 -15.42
CA THR A 4 -6.19 3.49 -15.62
C THR A 4 -5.96 4.98 -15.33
N GLY A 5 -6.96 5.84 -15.59
CA GLY A 5 -6.88 7.26 -15.27
C GLY A 5 -7.00 7.56 -13.76
N ASN A 6 -7.39 6.57 -12.95
CA ASN A 6 -7.59 6.72 -11.52
C ASN A 6 -6.31 6.44 -10.72
N LEU A 7 -5.55 5.39 -11.07
CA LEU A 7 -4.29 5.05 -10.38
C LEU A 7 -3.26 6.19 -10.43
N ASN A 8 -3.03 6.80 -11.60
CA ASN A 8 -2.09 7.90 -11.71
C ASN A 8 -2.41 9.04 -10.74
N LYS A 9 -3.71 9.36 -10.59
CA LYS A 9 -4.17 10.42 -9.69
C LYS A 9 -3.94 10.03 -8.24
N TYR A 10 -4.29 8.80 -7.88
CA TYR A 10 -4.07 8.29 -6.52
C TYR A 10 -2.60 8.33 -6.11
N PHE A 11 -1.69 7.91 -7.00
CA PHE A 11 -0.25 7.92 -6.72
C PHE A 11 0.27 9.35 -6.54
N GLN A 12 -0.12 10.26 -7.44
CA GLN A 12 0.25 11.68 -7.33
C GLN A 12 -0.31 12.32 -6.05
N GLU A 13 -1.58 12.06 -5.73
CA GLU A 13 -2.22 12.62 -4.56
C GLU A 13 -1.57 12.08 -3.27
N TRP A 14 -1.25 10.78 -3.23
CA TRP A 14 -0.54 10.19 -2.10
C TRP A 14 0.86 10.80 -1.91
N GLU A 15 1.62 11.01 -2.99
CA GLU A 15 2.94 11.69 -2.95
C GLU A 15 2.83 13.13 -2.43
N GLU A 16 1.84 13.89 -2.90
CA GLU A 16 1.58 15.24 -2.41
C GLU A 16 1.20 15.26 -0.93
N LEU A 17 0.36 14.33 -0.50
CA LEU A 17 -0.01 14.18 0.91
C LEU A 17 1.21 13.82 1.76
N ASN A 18 2.07 12.91 1.30
CA ASN A 18 3.30 12.54 2.00
C ASN A 18 4.25 13.73 2.17
N SER A 19 4.37 14.57 1.16
CA SER A 19 5.15 15.83 1.24
C SER A 19 4.57 16.78 2.29
N LYS A 20 3.23 16.90 2.37
CA LYS A 20 2.54 17.71 3.39
C LYS A 20 2.69 17.13 4.80
N VAL A 21 2.74 15.80 4.95
CA VAL A 21 3.03 15.16 6.24
C VAL A 21 4.40 15.62 6.75
N GLN A 22 5.44 15.55 5.90
CA GLN A 22 6.80 15.96 6.26
C GLN A 22 6.86 17.44 6.68
N GLU A 23 6.18 18.33 5.95
CA GLU A 23 6.09 19.75 6.30
C GLU A 23 5.40 19.96 7.67
N SER A 24 4.25 19.31 7.88
CA SER A 24 3.50 19.41 9.13
C SER A 24 4.23 18.80 10.33
N PHE A 25 5.04 17.76 10.13
CA PHE A 25 5.94 17.24 11.15
C PHE A 25 6.99 18.27 11.57
N GLY A 26 7.59 18.99 10.62
CA GLY A 26 8.53 20.08 10.91
C GLY A 26 7.91 21.23 11.72
N GLN A 27 6.60 21.41 11.62
CA GLN A 27 5.82 22.43 12.35
C GLN A 27 5.14 21.89 13.64
N PHE A 28 5.32 20.60 13.96
CA PHE A 28 4.63 19.92 15.07
C PHE A 28 3.08 20.01 15.04
N ASP A 29 2.49 20.11 13.84
CA ASP A 29 1.04 20.20 13.65
C ASP A 29 0.42 18.79 13.53
N PHE A 30 0.24 18.15 14.69
CA PHE A 30 -0.31 16.79 14.77
C PHE A 30 -1.77 16.68 14.32
N SER A 31 -2.55 17.76 14.44
CA SER A 31 -3.93 17.80 13.96
C SER A 31 -3.98 17.65 12.44
N LYS A 32 -3.12 18.40 11.73
CA LYS A 32 -3.00 18.33 10.28
C LYS A 32 -2.41 17.00 9.81
N ILE A 33 -1.43 16.44 10.54
CA ILE A 33 -0.89 15.10 10.25
C ILE A 33 -2.02 14.06 10.28
N LYS A 34 -2.87 14.09 11.32
CA LYS A 34 -4.00 13.15 11.44
C LYS A 34 -5.00 13.29 10.29
N GLU A 35 -5.31 14.51 9.87
CA GLU A 35 -6.19 14.76 8.71
C GLU A 35 -5.58 14.21 7.41
N ILE A 36 -4.29 14.44 7.19
CA ILE A 36 -3.58 13.95 6.00
C ILE A 36 -3.54 12.42 5.98
N ARG A 37 -3.23 11.77 7.11
CA ARG A 37 -3.26 10.31 7.23
C ARG A 37 -4.64 9.74 6.90
N GLY A 38 -5.71 10.37 7.37
CA GLY A 38 -7.07 9.98 7.00
C GLY A 38 -7.37 10.07 5.50
N LYS A 39 -6.68 10.94 4.74
CA LYS A 39 -6.78 11.00 3.28
C LYS A 39 -5.91 9.94 2.61
N GLN A 40 -4.71 9.70 3.13
CA GLN A 40 -3.83 8.63 2.64
C GLN A 40 -4.51 7.26 2.77
N ASN A 41 -5.11 6.95 3.91
CA ASN A 41 -5.83 5.69 4.12
C ASN A 41 -6.93 5.48 3.07
N LYS A 42 -7.71 6.52 2.72
CA LYS A 42 -8.74 6.40 1.68
C LYS A 42 -8.16 6.08 0.30
N ILE A 43 -7.01 6.67 -0.01
CA ILE A 43 -6.31 6.39 -1.27
C ILE A 43 -5.78 4.95 -1.27
N GLU A 44 -5.24 4.51 -0.13
CA GLU A 44 -4.75 3.13 0.06
C GLU A 44 -5.89 2.13 -0.11
N ASP A 45 -7.06 2.38 0.50
CA ASP A 45 -8.28 1.58 0.33
C ASP A 45 -8.73 1.52 -1.14
N ASP A 46 -8.76 2.67 -1.83
CA ASP A 46 -9.15 2.74 -3.25
C ASP A 46 -8.16 1.98 -4.15
N ILE A 47 -6.85 2.10 -3.90
CA ILE A 47 -5.82 1.35 -4.64
C ILE A 47 -5.93 -0.14 -4.32
N TYR A 48 -6.21 -0.51 -3.08
CA TYR A 48 -6.37 -1.88 -2.64
C TYR A 48 -7.53 -2.58 -3.33
N GLU A 49 -8.67 -1.90 -3.47
CA GLU A 49 -9.81 -2.43 -4.22
C GLU A 49 -9.46 -2.64 -5.70
N ILE A 50 -8.72 -1.71 -6.32
CA ILE A 50 -8.25 -1.90 -7.70
C ILE A 50 -7.28 -3.08 -7.81
N LEU A 51 -6.38 -3.25 -6.83
CA LEU A 51 -5.50 -4.41 -6.74
C LEU A 51 -6.33 -5.69 -6.64
N LYS A 52 -7.30 -5.76 -5.73
CA LYS A 52 -8.21 -6.90 -5.58
C LYS A 52 -8.95 -7.20 -6.86
N GLU A 53 -9.45 -6.20 -7.61
CA GLU A 53 -10.14 -6.45 -8.87
C GLU A 53 -9.23 -7.09 -9.94
N ASN A 54 -8.00 -6.59 -10.05
CA ASN A 54 -7.05 -6.94 -11.13
C ASN A 54 -6.11 -8.11 -10.77
N ALA A 55 -6.05 -8.50 -9.49
CA ALA A 55 -5.20 -9.58 -9.04
C ALA A 55 -5.62 -10.94 -9.65
N PRO A 56 -4.65 -11.80 -9.96
CA PRO A 56 -4.93 -13.19 -10.32
C PRO A 56 -5.54 -13.94 -9.13
N GLU A 57 -6.31 -14.98 -9.43
CA GLU A 57 -7.15 -15.69 -8.45
C GLU A 57 -6.36 -16.27 -7.28
N ASN A 58 -5.14 -16.75 -7.53
CA ASN A 58 -4.23 -17.25 -6.50
C ASN A 58 -3.83 -16.16 -5.49
N ILE A 59 -3.66 -14.90 -5.93
CA ILE A 59 -3.34 -13.77 -5.04
C ILE A 59 -4.59 -13.33 -4.29
N LYS A 60 -5.74 -13.24 -4.97
CA LYS A 60 -7.03 -12.86 -4.37
C LYS A 60 -7.39 -13.71 -3.15
N LEU A 61 -7.13 -15.01 -3.19
CA LEU A 61 -7.41 -15.93 -2.08
C LEU A 61 -6.54 -15.67 -0.84
N THR A 62 -5.41 -14.97 -1.01
CA THR A 62 -4.49 -14.66 0.09
C THR A 62 -4.70 -13.25 0.65
N LEU A 63 -5.43 -12.40 -0.06
CA LEU A 63 -5.68 -11.02 0.34
C LEU A 63 -6.75 -10.96 1.45
N PRO A 64 -6.56 -10.16 2.51
CA PRO A 64 -7.61 -9.92 3.49
C PRO A 64 -8.78 -9.13 2.88
N ASP A 65 -9.92 -9.14 3.56
CA ASP A 65 -11.09 -8.41 3.08
C ASP A 65 -10.87 -6.88 3.11
N ASP A 66 -10.17 -6.38 4.13
CA ASP A 66 -9.92 -4.97 4.40
C ASP A 66 -8.42 -4.62 4.25
N CYS A 67 -8.12 -3.43 3.71
CA CYS A 67 -6.78 -2.88 3.64
C CYS A 67 -6.22 -2.54 5.03
N GLY A 68 -7.10 -2.27 6.01
CA GLY A 68 -6.69 -1.91 7.37
C GLY A 68 -5.88 -2.99 8.12
N ASP A 69 -5.94 -4.24 7.65
CA ASP A 69 -5.16 -5.37 8.18
C ASP A 69 -3.76 -5.48 7.55
N LEU A 70 -3.44 -4.61 6.59
CA LEU A 70 -2.20 -4.60 5.83
C LEU A 70 -1.34 -3.39 6.19
N GLU A 71 -0.03 -3.58 6.20
CA GLU A 71 0.90 -2.46 6.24
C GLU A 71 1.17 -1.97 4.81
N VAL A 72 0.93 -0.68 4.57
CA VAL A 72 1.05 -0.09 3.24
C VAL A 72 2.33 0.71 3.10
N GLY A 73 3.18 0.28 2.18
CA GLY A 73 4.41 0.96 1.78
C GLY A 73 4.28 1.61 0.41
N TYR A 74 5.05 2.67 0.16
CA TYR A 74 5.14 3.31 -1.15
C TYR A 74 6.59 3.56 -1.56
N GLU A 75 6.96 3.07 -2.75
CA GLU A 75 8.28 3.29 -3.35
C GLU A 75 8.17 4.34 -4.47
N ILE A 76 8.78 5.50 -4.21
CA ILE A 76 8.59 6.72 -5.01
C ILE A 76 9.20 6.62 -6.42
N LYS A 77 10.34 5.93 -6.61
CA LYS A 77 11.05 5.93 -7.90
C LYS A 77 10.37 5.01 -8.91
N GLY A 78 9.99 3.82 -8.48
CA GLY A 78 9.26 2.85 -9.29
C GLY A 78 7.76 3.12 -9.33
N LYS A 79 7.23 3.95 -8.44
CA LYS A 79 5.79 4.19 -8.25
C LYS A 79 5.08 2.86 -8.04
N ILE A 80 5.39 2.25 -6.90
CA ILE A 80 4.87 0.94 -6.50
C ILE A 80 4.32 1.06 -5.09
N PHE A 81 3.06 0.63 -4.90
CA PHE A 81 2.51 0.38 -3.58
C PHE A 81 2.79 -1.06 -3.16
N TYR A 82 3.09 -1.24 -1.88
CA TYR A 82 3.34 -2.52 -1.22
C TYR A 82 2.26 -2.72 -0.19
N PHE A 83 1.52 -3.81 -0.30
CA PHE A 83 0.57 -4.26 0.70
C PHE A 83 1.18 -5.47 1.41
N VAL A 84 1.71 -5.21 2.60
CA VAL A 84 2.51 -6.16 3.36
C VAL A 84 1.63 -6.88 4.36
N MET A 85 1.77 -8.20 4.42
CA MET A 85 1.09 -9.06 5.36
C MET A 85 2.00 -10.17 5.86
N VAL A 86 1.60 -10.78 6.97
CA VAL A 86 2.22 -12.00 7.47
C VAL A 86 1.96 -13.13 6.48
N ASP A 87 3.02 -13.83 6.10
CA ASP A 87 2.93 -15.04 5.31
C ASP A 87 2.67 -16.23 6.24
N SER A 88 1.39 -16.48 6.52
CA SER A 88 0.94 -17.56 7.40
C SER A 88 1.32 -18.96 6.91
N GLU A 89 1.62 -19.13 5.62
CA GLU A 89 1.99 -20.45 5.06
C GLU A 89 3.45 -20.79 5.35
N ASN A 90 4.34 -19.79 5.34
CA ASN A 90 5.77 -19.99 5.55
C ASN A 90 6.28 -19.47 6.90
N SER A 91 5.41 -18.86 7.72
CA SER A 91 5.73 -18.49 9.09
C SER A 91 5.68 -19.73 9.99
N ILE A 92 6.80 -20.03 10.65
CA ILE A 92 6.92 -21.07 11.67
C ILE A 92 6.94 -20.36 13.03
N ASP A 93 6.46 -20.98 14.12
CA ASP A 93 6.21 -20.36 15.44
C ASP A 93 7.29 -19.38 15.99
N GLU A 94 8.54 -19.45 15.52
CA GLU A 94 9.66 -18.58 15.93
C GLU A 94 10.18 -17.62 14.85
N GLN A 95 9.71 -17.73 13.60
CA GLN A 95 10.14 -16.90 12.46
C GLN A 95 8.92 -16.39 11.67
N LEU A 96 8.51 -15.16 11.98
CA LEU A 96 7.54 -14.42 11.17
C LEU A 96 8.17 -14.12 9.82
N LYS A 97 7.51 -14.58 8.75
CA LYS A 97 7.81 -14.16 7.39
C LYS A 97 6.76 -13.18 6.92
N LEU A 98 7.20 -12.17 6.20
CA LEU A 98 6.31 -11.22 5.55
C LEU A 98 6.28 -11.50 4.06
N LYS A 99 5.14 -11.22 3.44
CA LYS A 99 5.01 -11.13 1.99
C LYS A 99 4.41 -9.78 1.65
N ALA A 100 4.82 -9.23 0.51
CA ALA A 100 4.28 -8.00 -0.02
C ALA A 100 3.62 -8.24 -1.36
N ILE A 101 2.37 -7.82 -1.50
CA ILE A 101 1.68 -7.79 -2.77
C ILE A 101 1.78 -6.36 -3.30
N THR A 102 2.28 -6.23 -4.51
CA THR A 102 2.62 -4.94 -5.10
C THR A 102 1.71 -4.60 -6.26
N ILE A 103 1.46 -3.31 -6.46
CA ILE A 103 0.78 -2.79 -7.65
C ILE A 103 1.51 -1.54 -8.16
N ASP A 104 1.77 -1.50 -9.46
CA ASP A 104 2.33 -0.33 -10.13
C ASP A 104 1.25 0.54 -10.80
N ILE A 105 1.68 1.69 -11.29
CA ILE A 105 0.84 2.65 -12.03
C ILE A 105 0.09 2.08 -13.25
N ASN A 106 0.60 0.97 -13.82
CA ASN A 106 0.01 0.27 -14.95
C ASN A 106 -0.87 -0.92 -14.54
N LYS A 107 -1.14 -1.09 -13.24
CA LYS A 107 -1.86 -2.22 -12.63
C LYS A 107 -1.12 -3.56 -12.76
N ASN A 108 0.19 -3.54 -12.96
CA ASN A 108 0.97 -4.77 -12.87
C ASN A 108 1.05 -5.17 -11.40
N ILE A 109 0.62 -6.41 -11.11
CA ILE A 109 0.59 -6.96 -9.76
C ILE A 109 1.68 -8.02 -9.63
N SER A 110 2.42 -7.98 -8.53
CA SER A 110 3.49 -8.96 -8.24
C SER A 110 3.54 -9.27 -6.75
N VAL A 111 3.95 -10.50 -6.41
CA VAL A 111 4.16 -10.92 -5.01
C VAL A 111 5.65 -10.99 -4.75
N ILE A 112 6.06 -10.41 -3.63
CA ILE A 112 7.41 -10.50 -3.10
C ILE A 112 7.31 -11.37 -1.84
N GLU A 113 7.76 -12.61 -1.96
CA GLU A 113 7.93 -13.53 -0.83
C GLU A 113 9.15 -13.13 -0.01
N ASP A 114 9.14 -13.41 1.29
CA ASP A 114 10.24 -13.12 2.22
C ASP A 114 10.61 -11.62 2.24
N PHE A 115 9.58 -10.77 2.35
CA PHE A 115 9.72 -9.33 2.37
C PHE A 115 10.42 -8.87 3.65
N GLU A 116 11.67 -8.44 3.53
CA GLU A 116 12.41 -7.82 4.64
C GLU A 116 12.15 -6.31 4.68
N ILE A 117 11.58 -5.83 5.79
CA ILE A 117 11.62 -4.41 6.13
C ILE A 117 13.06 -4.11 6.57
N LYS A 118 13.85 -3.51 5.69
CA LYS A 118 15.20 -3.03 6.04
C LYS A 118 15.08 -1.65 6.68
N ASP A 119 15.55 -1.55 7.92
CA ASP A 119 15.78 -0.30 8.67
C ASP A 119 16.65 0.70 7.89
#